data_AF-A0A978TEQ0-F1
#
_entry.id   AF-A0A978TEQ0-F1
#
_cell.length_a   1.000
_cell.length_b   1.000
_cell.length_c   1.000
_cell.angle_alpha   90.00
_cell.angle_beta   90.00
_cell.angle_gamma   90.00
#
_symmetry.space_group_name_H-M   'P 1'
#
loop_
_entity.id
_entity.type
_entity.pdbx_description
1 polymer ?
#
loop_
_entity_poly.entity_id
_entity_poly.type
_entity_poly.pdbx_seq_one_letter_code
_entity_poly.pdbx_strand_id
1 'polypeptide(L)'
;MTGDRELVLAANQAFYRCFEKKDLEAMEAVWSKGMGCLCIHPGRGALKGWQEIRHSWEQIFKNTSYIEIDTEILAVEVSGVLA
;
A
#
# COMPACT_ATOMS: atom_id res chain seq x y z
N MET A 1 13.15 14.76 -11.29
CA MET A 1 14.29 13.89 -10.91
C MET A 1 14.46 13.79 -9.39
N THR A 2 14.63 14.87 -8.61
CA THR A 2 14.62 14.77 -7.13
C THR A 2 13.21 14.69 -6.54
N GLY A 3 12.27 15.49 -7.07
CA GLY A 3 10.88 15.52 -6.58
C GLY A 3 10.12 14.21 -6.78
N ASP A 4 10.36 13.48 -7.87
CA ASP A 4 9.66 12.22 -8.14
C ASP A 4 10.00 11.16 -7.08
N ARG A 5 11.27 11.09 -6.65
CA ARG A 5 11.70 10.21 -5.57
C ARG A 5 11.00 10.54 -4.26
N GLU A 6 10.89 11.82 -3.93
CA GLU A 6 10.21 12.29 -2.71
C GLU A 6 8.72 11.97 -2.74
N LEU A 7 8.06 12.13 -3.89
CA LEU A 7 6.65 11.76 -4.08
C LEU A 7 6.43 10.25 -3.89
N VAL A 8 7.33 9.42 -4.41
CA VAL A 8 7.27 7.95 -4.23
C VAL A 8 7.45 7.57 -2.77
N LEU A 9 8.44 8.16 -2.09
CA LEU A 9 8.65 7.95 -0.65
C LEU A 9 7.43 8.39 0.18
N ALA A 10 6.82 9.53 -0.17
CA ALA A 10 5.61 10.01 0.48
C ALA A 10 4.41 9.07 0.27
N ALA A 11 4.23 8.53 -0.94
CA ALA A 11 3.19 7.54 -1.23
C ALA A 11 3.40 6.24 -0.45
N ASN A 12 4.64 5.73 -0.40
CA ASN A 12 5.00 4.57 0.40
C ASN A 12 4.74 4.79 1.90
N GLN A 13 5.16 5.94 2.43
CA GLN A 13 4.92 6.31 3.82
C GLN A 13 3.42 6.43 4.12
N ALA A 14 2.64 7.02 3.21
CA ALA A 14 1.18 7.09 3.34
C ALA A 14 0.57 5.68 3.42
N PHE A 15 0.97 4.76 2.54
CA PHE A 15 0.50 3.38 2.56
C PHE A 15 0.74 2.69 3.92
N TYR A 16 1.96 2.74 4.45
CA TYR A 16 2.26 2.11 5.73
C TYR A 16 1.55 2.79 6.91
N ARG A 17 1.42 4.12 6.89
CA ARG A 17 0.60 4.84 7.90
C ARG A 17 -0.86 4.43 7.86
N CYS A 18 -1.45 4.27 6.67
CA CYS A 18 -2.83 3.78 6.52
C CYS A 18 -2.98 2.40 7.16
N PHE A 19 -2.00 1.51 6.95
CA PHE A 19 -1.99 0.18 7.55
C PHE A 19 -1.89 0.24 9.08
N GLU A 20 -0.91 0.94 9.64
CA GLU A 20 -0.77 1.10 11.09
C GLU A 20 -2.02 1.66 11.76
N LYS A 21 -2.66 2.65 11.14
CA LYS A 21 -3.89 3.27 11.63
C LYS A 21 -5.14 2.44 11.35
N LYS A 22 -5.03 1.37 10.55
CA LYS A 22 -6.17 0.58 10.06
C LYS A 22 -7.22 1.45 9.37
N ASP A 23 -6.76 2.47 8.66
CA ASP A 23 -7.59 3.44 7.97
C ASP A 23 -7.87 2.98 6.54
N LEU A 24 -9.07 2.44 6.34
CA LEU A 24 -9.47 1.89 5.05
C LEU A 24 -9.75 2.97 4.00
N GLU A 25 -10.21 4.15 4.41
CA GLU A 25 -10.48 5.27 3.50
C GLU A 25 -9.17 5.88 3.00
N ALA A 26 -8.19 6.05 3.88
CA ALA A 26 -6.86 6.48 3.48
C ALA A 26 -6.14 5.40 2.65
N MET A 27 -6.32 4.11 3.00
CA MET A 27 -5.82 3.00 2.17
C MET A 27 -6.45 3.04 0.77
N GLU A 28 -7.75 3.33 0.68
CA GLU A 28 -8.43 3.55 -0.58
C GLU A 28 -7.78 4.67 -1.41
N ALA A 29 -7.37 5.77 -0.81
CA ALA A 29 -6.75 6.88 -1.54
C ALA A 29 -5.38 6.55 -2.16
N VAL A 30 -4.59 5.66 -1.57
CA VAL A 30 -3.23 5.33 -2.06
C VAL A 30 -3.21 4.22 -3.12
N TRP A 31 -4.29 3.46 -3.26
CA TRP A 31 -4.38 2.38 -4.24
C TRP A 31 -4.93 2.84 -5.58
N SER A 32 -4.32 2.36 -6.66
CA SER A 32 -4.92 2.43 -7.99
C SER A 32 -6.25 1.68 -8.02
N LYS A 33 -7.26 2.28 -8.65
CA LYS A 33 -8.60 1.68 -8.82
C LYS A 33 -8.74 0.87 -10.11
N GLY A 34 -7.69 0.80 -10.92
CA GLY A 34 -7.69 0.06 -12.18
C GLY A 34 -7.72 -1.45 -11.98
N MET A 35 -8.14 -2.19 -13.01
CA MET A 35 -8.16 -3.65 -13.01
C MET A 35 -6.76 -4.30 -12.92
N GLY A 36 -5.70 -3.52 -13.17
CA GLY A 36 -4.31 -3.98 -13.13
C GLY A 36 -3.66 -3.99 -11.75
N CYS A 37 -4.33 -3.51 -10.69
CA CYS A 37 -3.74 -3.54 -9.34
C CYS A 37 -3.72 -4.97 -8.78
N LEU A 38 -2.64 -5.31 -8.08
CA LEU A 38 -2.40 -6.61 -7.48
C LEU A 38 -1.96 -6.43 -6.03
N CYS A 39 -2.37 -7.35 -5.16
CA CYS A 39 -1.88 -7.41 -3.79
C CYS A 39 -1.51 -8.86 -3.43
N ILE A 40 -0.35 -9.03 -2.78
CA ILE A 40 0.09 -10.31 -2.25
C ILE A 40 0.42 -10.10 -0.77
N HIS A 41 -0.43 -10.66 0.09
CA HIS A 41 -0.14 -10.71 1.52
C HIS A 41 0.76 -11.91 1.83
N PRO A 42 1.56 -11.87 2.92
CA PRO A 42 2.42 -12.99 3.29
C PRO A 42 1.67 -14.32 3.36
N GLY A 43 2.16 -15.33 2.64
CA GLY A 43 1.59 -16.68 2.59
C GLY A 43 0.29 -16.82 1.79
N ARG A 44 -0.17 -15.80 1.06
CA ARG A 44 -1.41 -15.84 0.27
C ARG A 44 -1.14 -15.77 -1.23
N GLY A 45 -2.11 -16.24 -2.02
CA GLY A 45 -2.12 -16.03 -3.47
C GLY A 45 -2.39 -14.58 -3.86
N ALA A 46 -2.12 -14.25 -5.13
CA ALA A 46 -2.33 -12.90 -5.64
C ALA A 46 -3.81 -12.52 -5.75
N LEU A 47 -4.16 -11.37 -5.18
CA LEU A 47 -5.46 -10.71 -5.35
C LEU A 47 -5.39 -9.75 -6.54
N LYS A 48 -6.48 -9.64 -7.29
CA LYS A 48 -6.54 -8.81 -8.50
C LYS A 48 -7.71 -7.85 -8.46
N GLY A 49 -7.44 -6.59 -8.77
CA GLY A 49 -8.44 -5.53 -8.79
C GLY A 49 -8.77 -4.98 -7.40
N TRP A 50 -9.18 -3.71 -7.37
CA TRP A 50 -9.33 -2.97 -6.11
C TRP A 50 -10.35 -3.59 -5.15
N GLN A 51 -11.46 -4.15 -5.65
CA GLN A 51 -12.51 -4.71 -4.80
C GLN A 51 -11.99 -5.86 -3.91
N GLU A 52 -11.28 -6.83 -4.50
CA GLU A 52 -10.69 -7.96 -3.77
C GLU A 52 -9.60 -7.49 -2.79
N ILE A 53 -8.79 -6.52 -3.21
CA ILE A 53 -7.71 -5.95 -2.39
C ILE A 53 -8.30 -5.20 -1.20
N ARG A 54 -9.30 -4.35 -1.40
CA ARG A 54 -10.00 -3.62 -0.35
C ARG A 54 -10.63 -4.57 0.66
N HIS A 55 -11.32 -5.61 0.19
CA HIS A 55 -11.90 -6.63 1.07
C HIS A 55 -10.82 -7.34 1.92
N SER A 56 -9.65 -7.62 1.34
CA SER A 56 -8.54 -8.21 2.09
C SER A 56 -8.02 -7.29 3.20
N TRP A 57 -7.93 -5.98 2.95
CA TRP A 57 -7.53 -4.99 3.96
C TRP A 57 -8.58 -4.86 5.07
N GLU A 58 -9.87 -4.86 4.74
CA GLU A 58 -10.95 -4.91 5.74
C GLU A 58 -10.79 -6.10 6.69
N GLN A 59 -10.52 -7.30 6.15
CA GLN A 59 -10.33 -8.49 6.96
C GLN A 59 -9.06 -8.40 7.81
N ILE A 60 -7.95 -7.92 7.26
CA ILE A 60 -6.70 -7.74 8.02
C ILE A 60 -6.91 -6.74 9.16
N PHE A 61 -7.51 -5.58 8.88
CA PHE A 61 -7.72 -4.53 9.87
C PHE A 61 -8.66 -4.98 10.98
N LYS A 62 -9.75 -5.69 10.64
CA LYS A 62 -10.68 -6.25 11.62
C LYS A 62 -10.02 -7.27 12.55
N ASN A 63 -9.05 -8.04 12.05
CA ASN A 63 -8.39 -9.10 12.80
C ASN A 63 -7.04 -8.69 13.42
N THR A 64 -6.64 -7.42 13.29
CA THR A 64 -5.38 -6.88 13.83
C THR A 64 -5.68 -5.94 15.00
N SER A 65 -5.35 -6.36 16.21
CA SER A 65 -5.53 -5.52 17.41
C SER A 65 -4.58 -4.32 17.39
N TYR A 66 -3.29 -4.57 17.14
CA TYR A 66 -2.22 -3.58 17.09
C TYR A 66 -1.17 -4.00 16.07
N ILE A 67 -0.61 -3.01 15.37
CA ILE A 67 0.56 -3.16 14.50
C ILE A 67 1.31 -1.84 14.47
N GLU A 68 2.64 -1.94 14.44
CA GLU A 68 3.57 -0.84 14.26
C GLU A 68 4.53 -1.25 13.14
N ILE A 69 4.82 -0.32 12.25
CA ILE A 69 5.61 -0.56 11.05
C ILE A 69 6.67 0.53 10.96
N ASP A 70 7.92 0.12 11.21
CA ASP A 70 9.09 0.93 10.92
C ASP A 70 9.74 0.49 9.60
N THR A 71 10.11 1.46 8.77
CA THR A 71 10.71 1.22 7.46
C THR A 71 12.16 1.69 7.47
N GLU A 72 13.11 0.76 7.48
CA GLU A 72 14.53 1.09 7.63
C GLU A 72 15.29 1.08 6.29
N ILE A 73 15.07 0.06 5.46
CA ILE A 73 15.81 -0.14 4.22
C ILE A 73 14.88 0.16 3.03
N LEU A 74 14.99 1.38 2.50
CA LEU A 74 14.19 1.86 1.37
C LEU A 74 15.05 2.01 0.11
N ALA A 75 14.78 1.18 -0.88
CA ALA A 75 15.27 1.34 -2.25
C ALA A 75 14.17 1.96 -3.11
N VAL A 76 14.51 2.99 -3.88
CA VAL A 76 13.58 3.68 -4.79
C VAL A 76 14.26 3.88 -6.13
N GLU A 77 13.58 3.48 -7.19
CA GLU A 77 13.94 3.67 -8.59
C GLU A 77 12.81 4.42 -9.28
N VAL A 78 13.11 5.30 -10.23
CA VAL A 78 12.09 6.02 -11.00
C VAL A 78 12.46 5.93 -12.47
N SER A 79 11.54 5.43 -13.29
CA SER A 79 11.71 5.27 -14.73
C SER A 79 10.50 5.84 -15.47
N GLY A 80 10.64 7.08 -15.95
CA GLY A 80 9.57 7.79 -16.65
C GLY A 80 8.39 8.06 -15.72
N VAL A 81 7.26 7.38 -15.98
CA VAL A 81 6.01 7.51 -15.20
C VAL A 81 5.81 6.37 -14.19
N LEU A 82 6.81 5.50 -14.02
CA LEU A 82 6.80 4.38 -13.09
C LEU A 82 7.90 4.57 -12.05
N ALA A 83 7.67 4.02 -10.85
CA ALA A 83 8.59 3.98 -9.75
C ALA A 83 8.35 2.74 -8.88
#